data_AF-A0AAV0VSY8-F1
#
_entry.id   AF-A0AAV0VSY8-F1
#
_cell.length_a   1.000
_cell.length_b   1.000
_cell.length_c   1.000
_cell.angle_alpha   90.00
_cell.angle_beta   90.00
_cell.angle_gamma   90.00
#
_symmetry.space_group_name_H-M   'P 1'
#
loop_
_entity.id
_entity.type
_entity.pdbx_description
1 polymer ?
#
loop_
_entity_poly.entity_id
_entity_poly.type
_entity_poly.pdbx_seq_one_letter_code
_entity_poly.pdbx_strand_id
1 'polypeptide(L)'
;MVPAHLLAMEQQKRYINRCEGIEFNEAEERNATIRKWQEEWKNSDKGKWTVRLIPDIKHWLLRKYGNCDFHLTQMLTGHGCFGQYLTKYKKRQSPECVDCGSAEDNAEHT
;
A
#
# COMPACT_ATOMS: atom_id res chain seq x y z
N MET A 1 -3.88 -7.14 3.08
CA MET A 1 -5.33 -6.89 3.23
C MET A 1 -5.83 -6.29 1.93
N VAL A 2 -6.96 -6.76 1.39
CA VAL A 2 -7.57 -6.25 0.15
C VAL A 2 -8.41 -4.99 0.47
N PRO A 3 -8.49 -3.98 -0.42
CA PRO A 3 -9.34 -2.81 -0.23
C PRO A 3 -10.80 -3.17 0.07
N ALA A 4 -11.40 -2.45 1.02
CA ALA A 4 -12.72 -2.76 1.53
C ALA A 4 -13.82 -2.69 0.46
N HIS A 5 -13.76 -1.72 -0.46
CA HIS A 5 -14.76 -1.58 -1.53
C HIS A 5 -14.70 -2.77 -2.50
N LEU A 6 -13.51 -3.26 -2.84
CA LEU A 6 -13.36 -4.44 -3.68
C LEU A 6 -13.84 -5.72 -2.99
N LEU A 7 -13.57 -5.87 -1.69
CA LEU A 7 -14.12 -6.97 -0.89
C LEU A 7 -15.64 -6.93 -0.82
N ALA A 8 -16.25 -5.75 -0.71
CA ALA A 8 -17.70 -5.59 -0.73
C ALA A 8 -18.29 -6.02 -2.09
N MET A 9 -17.64 -5.65 -3.21
CA MET A 9 -18.06 -6.08 -4.54
C MET A 9 -17.97 -7.61 -4.72
N GLU A 10 -16.90 -8.24 -4.23
CA GLU A 10 -16.73 -9.70 -4.26
C GLU A 10 -17.85 -10.40 -3.47
N GLN A 11 -18.18 -9.89 -2.28
CA GLN A 11 -19.26 -10.42 -1.44
C GLN A 11 -20.65 -10.23 -2.08
N GLN A 12 -20.90 -9.07 -2.68
CA GLN A 12 -22.15 -8.81 -3.40
C GLN A 12 -22.34 -9.80 -4.55
N LYS A 13 -21.29 -10.05 -5.33
CA LYS A 13 -21.32 -11.02 -6.42
C LYS A 13 -21.58 -12.44 -5.90
N ARG A 14 -20.95 -12.83 -4.80
CA ARG A 14 -21.21 -14.12 -4.14
C ARG A 14 -22.67 -14.28 -3.74
N TYR A 15 -23.28 -13.22 -3.21
CA TYR A 15 -24.70 -13.22 -2.85
C TYR A 15 -25.60 -13.39 -4.08
N ILE A 16 -25.35 -12.63 -5.15
CA ILE A 16 -26.13 -12.71 -6.40
C ILE A 16 -26.05 -14.11 -7.01
N ASN A 17 -24.84 -14.66 -7.19
CA ASN A 17 -24.66 -16.02 -7.72
C ASN A 17 -25.43 -17.06 -6.89
N ARG A 18 -25.43 -16.91 -5.56
CA ARG A 18 -26.19 -17.80 -4.66
C ARG A 18 -27.70 -17.70 -4.90
N CYS A 19 -28.24 -16.50 -5.07
CA CYS A 19 -29.66 -16.27 -5.37
C CYS A 19 -30.04 -16.83 -6.75
N GLU A 20 -29.12 -16.79 -7.72
CA GLU A 20 -29.33 -17.25 -9.10
C GLU A 20 -28.99 -18.73 -9.31
N GLY A 21 -28.50 -19.43 -8.28
CA GLY A 21 -28.07 -20.83 -8.39
C GLY A 21 -26.80 -21.05 -9.22
N ILE A 22 -26.01 -20.00 -9.44
CA ILE A 22 -24.75 -20.04 -10.17
C ILE A 22 -23.63 -20.48 -9.22
N GLU A 23 -22.79 -21.41 -9.66
CA GLU A 23 -21.62 -21.84 -8.91
C GLU A 23 -20.65 -20.66 -8.70
N PHE A 24 -20.09 -20.54 -7.50
CA PHE A 24 -19.15 -19.46 -7.17
C PHE A 24 -17.72 -20.01 -7.08
N ASN A 25 -16.88 -19.65 -8.05
CA ASN A 25 -15.47 -19.97 -8.04
C ASN A 25 -14.67 -18.95 -7.23
N GLU A 26 -14.43 -19.24 -5.95
CA GLU A 26 -13.77 -18.33 -5.02
C GLU A 26 -12.34 -17.94 -5.46
N ALA A 27 -11.59 -18.87 -6.05
CA ALA A 27 -10.23 -18.61 -6.50
C ALA A 27 -10.20 -17.67 -7.71
N GLU A 28 -11.12 -17.85 -8.65
CA GLU A 28 -11.26 -17.00 -9.83
C GLU A 28 -11.68 -15.58 -9.44
N GLU A 29 -12.70 -15.46 -8.58
CA GLU A 29 -13.18 -14.16 -8.11
C GLU A 29 -12.12 -13.43 -7.30
N ARG A 30 -11.37 -14.12 -6.42
CA ARG A 30 -10.24 -13.53 -5.71
C ARG A 30 -9.18 -13.00 -6.68
N ASN A 31 -8.86 -13.76 -7.73
CA ASN A 31 -7.90 -13.30 -8.75
C ASN A 31 -8.43 -12.08 -9.52
N ALA A 32 -9.73 -12.03 -9.84
CA ALA A 32 -10.35 -10.87 -10.46
C ALA A 32 -10.31 -9.63 -9.55
N THR A 33 -10.59 -9.80 -8.26
CA THR A 33 -10.46 -8.76 -7.23
C THR A 33 -9.05 -8.21 -7.15
N ILE A 34 -8.03 -9.07 -7.13
CA ILE A 34 -6.62 -8.65 -7.11
C ILE A 34 -6.23 -7.91 -8.39
N ARG A 35 -6.73 -8.32 -9.57
CA ARG A 35 -6.48 -7.61 -10.84
C ARG A 35 -7.06 -6.19 -10.81
N LYS A 36 -8.31 -6.04 -10.36
CA LYS A 36 -8.93 -4.72 -10.17
C LYS A 36 -8.13 -3.85 -9.21
N TRP A 37 -7.68 -4.42 -8.10
CA TRP A 37 -6.83 -3.69 -7.15
C TRP A 37 -5.51 -3.27 -7.80
N GLN A 38 -4.87 -4.14 -8.60
CA GLN A 38 -3.64 -3.82 -9.29
C GLN A 38 -3.78 -2.65 -10.26
N GLU A 39 -4.92 -2.55 -10.96
CA GLU A 39 -5.26 -1.45 -11.85
C GLU A 39 -5.47 -0.14 -11.07
N GLU A 40 -6.30 -0.16 -10.02
CA GLU A 40 -6.53 0.99 -9.15
C GLU A 40 -5.22 1.50 -8.51
N TRP A 41 -4.36 0.58 -8.08
CA TRP A 41 -3.07 0.88 -7.48
C TRP A 41 -2.12 1.58 -8.44
N LYS A 42 -2.00 1.08 -9.68
CA LYS A 42 -1.13 1.68 -10.71
C LYS A 42 -1.62 3.06 -11.15
N ASN A 43 -2.94 3.22 -11.25
CA ASN A 43 -3.56 4.43 -11.77
C ASN A 43 -3.84 5.48 -10.68
N SER A 44 -3.58 5.18 -9.40
CA SER A 44 -3.77 6.16 -8.34
C SER A 44 -2.78 7.32 -8.46
N ASP A 45 -3.26 8.55 -8.28
CA ASP A 45 -2.41 9.73 -8.13
C ASP A 45 -1.72 9.79 -6.76
N LYS A 46 -2.21 9.01 -5.80
CA LYS A 46 -1.67 8.93 -4.44
C LYS A 46 -0.72 7.74 -4.32
N GLY A 47 0.26 7.84 -3.42
CA GLY A 47 1.12 6.70 -3.09
C GLY A 47 2.09 6.29 -4.20
N LYS A 48 2.49 7.20 -5.11
CA LYS A 48 3.47 6.92 -6.18
C LYS A 48 4.77 6.29 -5.65
N TRP A 49 5.23 6.73 -4.48
CA TRP A 49 6.35 6.12 -3.76
C TRP A 49 6.15 4.62 -3.53
N THR A 50 5.06 4.23 -2.87
CA THR A 50 4.76 2.82 -2.60
C THR A 50 4.46 2.03 -3.86
N VAL A 51 3.89 2.64 -4.91
CA VAL A 51 3.67 2.00 -6.21
C VAL A 51 5.01 1.64 -6.87
N ARG A 52 6.01 2.53 -6.77
CA ARG A 52 7.37 2.28 -7.27
C ARG A 52 8.03 1.10 -6.53
N LEU A 53 7.86 1.02 -5.22
CA LEU A 53 8.44 -0.05 -4.39
C LEU A 53 7.69 -1.39 -4.53
N ILE A 54 6.37 -1.34 -4.72
CA ILE A 54 5.47 -2.49 -4.79
C ILE A 54 4.74 -2.47 -6.13
N PRO A 55 5.41 -2.85 -7.22
CA PRO A 55 4.82 -2.83 -8.55
C PRO A 55 3.74 -3.90 -8.76
N ASP A 56 3.85 -5.01 -8.01
CA ASP A 56 2.92 -6.14 -8.05
C ASP A 56 2.35 -6.45 -6.66
N ILE A 57 1.05 -6.21 -6.51
CA ILE A 57 0.30 -6.42 -5.28
C ILE A 57 0.14 -7.91 -4.98
N LYS A 58 0.02 -8.77 -5.98
CA LYS A 58 -0.13 -10.21 -5.77
C LYS A 58 1.11 -10.77 -5.07
N HIS A 59 2.30 -10.38 -5.52
CA HIS A 59 3.54 -10.76 -4.86
C HIS A 59 3.62 -10.21 -3.43
N TRP A 60 3.20 -8.97 -3.22
CA TRP A 60 3.15 -8.37 -1.88
C TRP A 60 2.18 -9.09 -0.93
N LEU A 61 1.05 -9.58 -1.43
CA LEU A 61 0.08 -10.33 -0.62
C LEU A 61 0.53 -11.74 -0.28
N LEU A 62 1.24 -12.40 -1.19
CA LEU A 62 1.65 -13.81 -1.04
C LEU A 62 3.01 -13.98 -0.36
N ARG A 63 3.69 -12.90 -0.02
CA ARG A 63 4.99 -12.95 0.66
C ARG A 63 4.86 -13.62 2.03
N LYS A 64 5.80 -14.52 2.33
CA LYS A 64 5.85 -15.27 3.59
C LYS A 64 6.63 -14.56 4.70
N TYR A 65 7.30 -13.46 4.37
CA TYR A 65 8.22 -12.73 5.24
C TYR A 65 8.11 -11.22 5.02
N GLY A 66 8.72 -10.46 5.93
CA GLY A 66 8.81 -9.00 5.83
C GLY A 66 7.60 -8.27 6.43
N ASN A 67 7.02 -8.75 7.52
CA ASN A 67 5.97 -8.02 8.24
C ASN A 67 6.32 -6.53 8.37
N CYS A 68 5.33 -5.65 8.26
CA CYS A 68 5.55 -4.22 8.41
C CYS A 68 5.89 -3.91 9.87
N ASP A 69 7.18 -3.91 10.19
CA ASP A 69 7.68 -3.45 11.48
C ASP A 69 7.70 -1.92 11.53
N PHE A 70 8.19 -1.37 12.64
CA PHE A 70 8.25 0.07 12.86
C PHE A 70 9.00 0.81 11.76
N HIS A 71 10.19 0.33 11.38
CA HIS A 71 11.05 1.00 10.40
C HIS A 71 10.54 0.83 8.98
N LEU A 72 10.07 -0.37 8.60
CA LEU A 72 9.50 -0.59 7.28
C LEU A 72 8.23 0.22 7.08
N THR A 73 7.39 0.35 8.11
CA THR A 73 6.19 1.19 8.05
C THR A 73 6.56 2.66 7.83
N GLN A 74 7.60 3.16 8.53
CA GLN A 74 8.10 4.51 8.34
C GLN A 74 8.60 4.73 6.91
N MET A 75 9.47 3.84 6.41
CA MET A 75 10.00 3.90 5.04
C MET A 75 8.90 3.87 3.98
N LEU A 76 7.90 2.99 4.12
CA LEU A 76 6.78 2.91 3.17
C LEU A 76 5.89 4.15 3.19
N THR A 77 5.75 4.81 4.34
CA THR A 77 4.84 5.97 4.48
C THR A 77 5.54 7.31 4.34
N GLY A 78 6.88 7.36 4.38
CA GLY A 78 7.63 8.60 4.53
C GLY A 78 7.35 9.30 5.85
N HIS A 79 6.87 8.56 6.86
CA HIS A 79 6.54 9.10 8.18
C HIS A 79 7.58 8.72 9.23
N GLY A 80 7.50 9.35 10.40
CA GLY A 80 8.26 8.94 11.57
C GLY A 80 9.55 9.72 11.74
N CYS A 81 10.70 9.04 11.59
CA CYS A 81 12.00 9.61 11.96
C CYS A 81 12.59 10.59 10.95
N PHE A 82 12.08 10.63 9.72
CA PHE A 82 12.59 11.50 8.66
C PHE A 82 12.49 12.99 9.04
N GLY A 83 13.57 13.73 8.87
CA GLY A 83 13.66 15.17 9.13
C GLY A 83 12.56 15.98 8.44
N GLN A 84 12.20 15.65 7.20
CA GLN A 84 11.08 16.27 6.48
C GLN A 84 9.74 16.07 7.21
N TYR A 85 9.47 14.86 7.70
CA TYR A 85 8.25 14.56 8.46
C TYR A 85 8.25 15.24 9.83
N LEU A 86 9.37 15.22 10.56
CA LEU A 86 9.50 15.86 11.87
C LEU A 86 9.33 17.38 11.78
N THR A 87 9.86 17.99 10.72
CA THR A 87 9.72 19.44 10.48
C THR A 87 8.27 19.82 10.19
N LYS A 88 7.55 19.02 9.38
CA LYS A 88 6.12 19.22 9.10
C LYS A 88 5.27 19.32 10.38
N TYR A 89 5.63 18.57 11.42
CA TYR A 89 4.94 18.59 12.72
C TYR A 89 5.66 19.40 13.80
N LYS A 90 6.60 20.28 13.41
CA LYS A 90 7.34 21.18 14.30
C LYS A 90 8.09 20.47 15.43
N LYS A 91 8.52 19.23 15.18
CA LYS A 91 9.38 18.44 16.08
C LYS A 91 10.87 18.71 15.83
N ARG A 92 11.22 19.23 14.64
CA ARG A 92 12.56 19.71 14.27
C ARG A 92 12.45 21.05 13.56
N GLN A 93 13.52 21.84 13.62
CA GLN A 93 13.60 23.17 12.98
C GLN A 93 14.02 23.11 11.50
N SER A 94 14.75 22.06 11.09
CA SER A 94 15.23 21.88 9.72
C SER A 94 14.95 20.44 9.22
N PRO A 95 14.58 20.28 7.93
CA PRO A 95 14.39 18.98 7.30
C PRO A 95 15.69 18.28 6.88
N GLU A 96 16.86 18.90 7.11
CA GLU A 96 18.15 18.39 6.63
C GLU A 96 18.53 17.02 7.20
N CYS A 97 19.17 16.19 6.37
CA CYS A 97 19.77 14.92 6.80
C CYS A 97 20.90 15.19 7.78
N VAL A 98 20.82 14.56 8.96
CA VAL A 98 21.85 14.69 10.02
C VAL A 98 23.14 13.98 9.65
N ASP A 99 23.07 12.96 8.79
CA ASP A 99 24.21 12.10 8.47
C ASP A 99 25.08 12.67 7.35
N CYS A 100 24.48 13.34 6.36
CA CYS A 100 25.22 13.85 5.20
C CYS A 100 24.99 15.33 4.88
N GLY A 101 24.11 16.03 5.60
CA GLY A 101 23.83 17.45 5.39
C GLY A 101 23.01 17.79 4.14
N SER A 102 22.40 16.79 3.49
CA SER A 102 21.43 17.02 2.41
C SER A 102 20.24 17.84 2.90
N ALA A 103 19.67 18.67 2.01
CA ALA A 103 18.58 19.58 2.35
C ALA A 103 17.29 18.87 2.79
N GLU A 104 17.07 17.63 2.36
CA GLU A 104 15.87 16.85 2.70
C GLU A 104 16.24 15.46 3.20
N ASP A 105 15.75 15.12 4.39
CA ASP A 105 15.72 13.78 4.95
C ASP A 105 14.31 13.20 4.83
N ASN A 106 14.13 12.24 3.91
CA ASN A 106 12.87 11.60 3.59
C ASN A 106 13.09 10.11 3.24
N ALA A 107 12.03 9.36 2.91
CA ALA A 107 12.17 7.94 2.64
C ALA A 107 13.03 7.59 1.40
N GLU A 108 13.27 8.54 0.49
CA GLU A 108 14.20 8.37 -0.65
C GLU A 108 15.65 8.71 -0.27
N HIS A 109 15.86 9.43 0.83
CA HIS A 109 17.17 9.90 1.26
C HIS A 109 17.20 10.07 2.79
N THR A 110 17.81 9.11 3.48
CA THR A 110 18.06 9.13 4.92
C THR A 110 19.52 9.42 5.21
#